data_AF-A0A151F5U5-F1
#
_entry.id   AF-A0A151F5U5-F1
#
_cell.length_a   1.000
_cell.length_b   1.000
_cell.length_c   1.000
_cell.angle_alpha   90.00
_cell.angle_beta   90.00
_cell.angle_gamma   90.00
#
_symmetry.space_group_name_H-M   'P 1'
#
loop_
_entity.id
_entity.type
_entity.pdbx_description
1 polymer ?
#
loop_
_entity_poly.entity_id
_entity_poly.type
_entity_poly.pdbx_seq_one_letter_code
_entity_poly.pdbx_strand_id
1 'polypeptide(L)'
;MKIYSEQTFNYVKAQIYKNKGAVICMKIVLLSGRTTKQGVTAEIGKTSDDYLQNVAVIQLNQKVMEKLGLTDGDAVEVKTKYGSAVVKCRKSDIGENMGFMPYGPWANLLIGSDTQSTGMPDSKGVEAEVVKTDKDVESVDDILNRIVEGRK
;
A
#
# COMPACT_ATOMS: atom_id res chain seq x y z
N MET A 1 20.06 40.25 -26.01
CA MET A 1 20.28 39.48 -24.77
C MET A 1 19.16 39.87 -23.80
N LYS A 2 18.06 39.11 -23.72
CA LYS A 2 16.89 39.52 -22.91
C LYS A 2 17.17 39.21 -21.44
N ILE A 3 17.34 40.27 -20.66
CA ILE A 3 17.47 40.23 -19.20
C ILE A 3 16.06 39.96 -18.67
N TYR A 4 15.76 38.70 -18.33
CA TYR A 4 14.49 38.35 -17.70
C TYR A 4 14.43 39.03 -16.33
N SER A 5 13.32 39.72 -16.03
CA SER A 5 13.13 40.40 -14.74
C SER A 5 13.12 39.40 -13.59
N GLU A 6 13.59 39.78 -12.41
CA GLU A 6 13.58 38.93 -11.20
C GLU A 6 12.18 38.36 -10.89
N GLN A 7 11.12 39.09 -11.22
CA GLN A 7 9.74 38.62 -11.11
C GLN A 7 9.46 37.40 -12.00
N THR A 8 10.02 37.35 -13.21
CA THR A 8 9.84 36.22 -14.14
C THR A 8 10.60 34.98 -13.65
N PHE A 9 11.80 35.18 -13.11
CA PHE A 9 12.59 34.09 -12.52
C PHE A 9 11.91 33.53 -11.26
N ASN A 10 11.39 34.40 -10.38
CA ASN A 10 10.68 33.99 -9.18
C ASN A 10 9.34 33.30 -9.49
N TYR A 11 8.63 33.73 -10.54
CA TYR A 11 7.41 33.07 -11.01
C TYR A 11 7.69 31.65 -11.52
N VAL A 12 8.72 31.47 -12.36
CA VAL A 12 9.13 30.14 -12.85
C VAL A 12 9.63 29.26 -11.70
N LYS A 13 10.40 29.80 -10.74
CA LYS A 13 10.81 29.10 -9.52
C LYS A 13 9.58 28.64 -8.72
N ALA A 14 8.61 29.51 -8.48
CA ALA A 14 7.38 29.19 -7.75
C ALA A 14 6.55 28.10 -8.46
N GLN A 15 6.50 28.10 -9.79
CA GLN A 15 5.87 27.03 -10.58
C GLN A 15 6.63 25.70 -10.44
N ILE A 16 7.97 25.72 -10.46
CA ILE A 16 8.82 24.54 -10.28
C ILE A 16 8.70 23.98 -8.85
N TYR A 17 8.66 24.84 -7.82
CA TYR A 17 8.48 24.40 -6.42
C TYR A 17 7.05 23.92 -6.12
N LYS A 18 6.02 24.45 -6.80
CA LYS A 18 4.66 23.87 -6.76
C LYS A 18 4.57 22.49 -7.43
N ASN A 19 5.46 22.18 -8.37
CA ASN A 19 5.52 20.89 -9.07
C ASN A 19 6.55 19.90 -8.50
N LYS A 20 7.32 20.28 -7.47
CA LYS A 20 8.13 19.33 -6.69
C LYS A 20 7.25 18.70 -5.61
N GLY A 21 6.65 17.56 -5.92
CA GLY A 21 6.08 16.67 -4.91
C GLY A 21 4.55 16.64 -4.81
N ALA A 22 3.82 16.76 -5.93
CA ALA A 22 2.46 16.25 -5.96
C ALA A 22 2.54 14.71 -5.85
N VAL A 23 2.43 14.20 -4.63
CA VAL A 23 2.33 12.77 -4.38
C VAL A 23 1.03 12.28 -4.98
N ILE A 24 1.11 11.57 -6.12
CA ILE A 24 -0.06 11.00 -6.77
C ILE A 24 -0.59 9.90 -5.85
N CYS A 25 -1.85 10.04 -5.44
CA CYS A 25 -2.54 9.13 -4.55
C CYS A 25 -3.81 8.62 -5.24
N MET A 26 -4.06 7.32 -5.12
CA MET A 26 -5.26 6.68 -5.66
C MET A 26 -6.10 6.10 -4.53
N LYS A 27 -7.39 6.40 -4.53
CA LYS A 27 -8.37 5.73 -3.67
C LYS A 27 -8.79 4.41 -4.29
N ILE A 28 -8.79 3.36 -3.48
CA ILE A 28 -9.22 2.02 -3.88
C ILE A 28 -10.12 1.40 -2.82
N VAL A 29 -10.84 0.35 -3.23
CA VAL A 29 -11.48 -0.60 -2.33
C VAL A 29 -10.50 -1.75 -2.07
N LEU A 30 -10.00 -1.84 -0.85
CA LEU A 30 -9.10 -2.91 -0.41
C LEU A 30 -9.91 -4.15 -0.01
N LEU A 31 -9.62 -5.24 -0.69
CA LEU A 31 -10.06 -6.57 -0.33
C LEU A 31 -8.91 -7.33 0.34
N SER A 32 -9.25 -8.18 1.30
CA SER A 32 -8.32 -9.17 1.82
C SER A 32 -8.90 -10.58 1.69
N GLY A 33 -8.02 -11.58 1.53
CA GLY A 33 -8.46 -12.96 1.34
C GLY A 33 -7.34 -13.99 1.44
N ARG A 34 -7.73 -15.27 1.45
CA ARG A 34 -6.77 -16.37 1.29
C ARG A 34 -6.36 -16.50 -0.16
N THR A 35 -5.11 -16.88 -0.38
CA THR A 35 -4.63 -17.33 -1.69
C THR A 35 -3.97 -18.69 -1.57
N THR A 36 -3.97 -19.46 -2.66
CA THR A 36 -3.31 -20.77 -2.69
C THR A 36 -1.83 -20.66 -2.34
N LYS A 37 -1.12 -19.68 -2.91
CA LYS A 37 0.31 -19.46 -2.61
C LYS A 37 0.52 -19.12 -1.15
N GLN A 38 -0.23 -18.17 -0.59
CA GLN A 38 -0.16 -17.83 0.83
C GLN A 38 -0.42 -19.05 1.73
N GLY A 39 -1.35 -19.92 1.37
CA GLY A 39 -1.64 -21.16 2.12
C GLY A 39 -0.46 -22.13 2.08
N VAL A 40 0.05 -22.44 0.89
CA VAL A 40 1.19 -23.36 0.72
C VAL A 40 2.44 -22.85 1.44
N THR A 41 2.76 -21.57 1.31
CA THR A 41 3.97 -21.00 1.93
C THR A 41 3.82 -20.84 3.44
N ALA A 42 2.59 -20.70 3.95
CA ALA A 42 2.35 -20.72 5.40
C ALA A 42 2.69 -22.07 6.05
N GLU A 43 2.48 -23.18 5.32
CA GLU A 43 2.85 -24.52 5.79
C GLU A 43 4.37 -24.74 5.81
N ILE A 44 5.11 -24.07 4.92
CA ILE A 44 6.58 -24.06 4.95
C ILE A 44 7.08 -23.29 6.19
N GLY A 45 6.44 -22.16 6.49
CA GLY A 45 6.68 -21.41 7.72
C GLY A 45 6.33 -19.94 7.58
N LYS A 46 5.68 -19.38 8.59
CA LYS A 46 5.19 -17.98 8.60
C LYS A 46 6.29 -16.91 8.72
N THR A 47 7.52 -17.33 9.01
CA THR A 47 8.71 -16.47 9.05
C THR A 47 9.63 -16.71 7.85
N SER A 48 9.25 -17.59 6.91
CA SER A 48 10.06 -17.87 5.72
C SER A 48 9.92 -16.75 4.69
N ASP A 49 11.00 -16.46 3.96
CA ASP A 49 10.99 -15.46 2.90
C ASP A 49 9.90 -15.73 1.85
N ASP A 50 9.66 -17.01 1.54
CA ASP A 50 8.62 -17.42 0.59
C ASP A 50 7.21 -17.06 1.09
N TYR A 51 6.93 -17.20 2.38
CA TYR A 51 5.68 -16.70 2.96
C TYR A 51 5.59 -15.18 2.88
N LEU A 52 6.65 -14.48 3.32
CA LEU A 52 6.67 -13.01 3.38
C LEU A 52 6.51 -12.38 1.99
N GLN A 53 7.17 -12.91 0.97
CA GLN A 53 7.03 -12.47 -0.43
C GLN A 53 5.63 -12.71 -1.01
N ASN A 54 4.84 -13.61 -0.41
CA ASN A 54 3.47 -13.92 -0.84
C ASN A 54 2.40 -13.20 0.00
N VAL A 55 2.74 -12.57 1.12
CA VAL A 55 1.78 -11.81 1.95
C VAL A 55 2.08 -10.32 2.08
N ALA A 56 3.33 -9.89 1.86
CA ALA A 56 3.74 -8.49 1.82
C ALA A 56 3.53 -7.87 0.42
N VAL A 57 2.37 -8.13 -0.18
CA VAL A 57 2.03 -7.78 -1.56
C VAL A 57 0.59 -7.30 -1.67
N ILE A 58 0.38 -6.28 -2.50
CA ILE A 58 -0.93 -5.84 -2.97
C ILE A 58 -1.08 -6.11 -4.46
N GLN A 59 -2.14 -6.80 -4.83
CA GLN A 59 -2.57 -6.96 -6.21
C GLN A 59 -3.40 -5.73 -6.60
N LEU A 60 -3.04 -5.05 -7.68
CA LEU A 60 -3.72 -3.84 -8.14
C LEU A 60 -4.22 -3.99 -9.57
N ASN A 61 -5.34 -3.34 -9.86
CA ASN A 61 -5.81 -3.18 -11.23
C ASN A 61 -4.80 -2.38 -12.06
N GLN A 62 -4.64 -2.76 -13.33
CA GLN A 62 -3.71 -2.11 -14.26
C GLN A 62 -3.88 -0.58 -14.35
N LYS A 63 -5.12 -0.07 -14.38
CA LYS A 63 -5.38 1.38 -14.45
C LYS A 63 -4.90 2.13 -13.22
N VAL A 64 -4.94 1.50 -12.04
CA VAL A 64 -4.42 2.10 -10.80
C VAL A 64 -2.91 2.17 -10.87
N MET A 65 -2.26 1.10 -11.33
CA MET A 65 -0.80 1.07 -11.51
C MET A 65 -0.33 2.11 -12.53
N GLU A 66 -1.00 2.22 -13.68
CA GLU A 66 -0.68 3.21 -14.71
C GLU A 66 -0.79 4.65 -14.19
N LYS A 67 -1.88 4.97 -13.47
CA LYS A 67 -2.08 6.31 -12.87
C LYS A 67 -1.00 6.66 -11.85
N LEU A 68 -0.52 5.67 -11.09
CA LEU A 68 0.54 5.85 -10.10
C LEU A 68 1.96 5.70 -10.69
N GLY A 69 2.09 5.37 -11.98
CA GLY A 69 3.38 5.09 -12.61
C GLY A 69 4.12 3.91 -11.98
N LEU A 70 3.40 2.83 -11.64
CA LEU A 70 3.92 1.64 -10.98
C LEU A 70 4.22 0.51 -11.96
N THR A 71 5.28 -0.24 -11.67
CA THR A 71 5.58 -1.54 -12.26
C THR A 71 5.51 -2.66 -11.23
N ASP A 72 5.40 -3.91 -11.69
CA ASP A 72 5.40 -5.07 -10.78
C ASP A 72 6.68 -5.09 -9.93
N GLY A 73 6.52 -5.20 -8.61
CA GLY A 73 7.62 -5.17 -7.65
C GLY A 73 8.00 -3.77 -7.13
N ASP A 74 7.34 -2.70 -7.60
CA ASP A 74 7.47 -1.39 -6.96
C ASP A 74 6.88 -1.43 -5.54
N ALA A 75 7.42 -0.60 -4.66
CA ALA A 75 6.89 -0.43 -3.32
C ALA A 75 5.76 0.62 -3.33
N VAL A 76 4.70 0.33 -2.58
CA VAL A 76 3.58 1.24 -2.35
C VAL A 76 3.27 1.31 -0.87
N GLU A 77 2.93 2.50 -0.40
CA GLU A 77 2.35 2.69 0.92
C GLU A 77 0.83 2.65 0.78
N VAL A 78 0.20 1.70 1.48
CA VAL A 78 -1.25 1.58 1.58
C VAL A 78 -1.68 2.15 2.91
N LYS A 79 -2.69 3.02 2.91
CA LYS A 79 -3.23 3.66 4.11
C LYS A 79 -4.72 3.45 4.20
N THR A 80 -5.21 3.16 5.39
CA THR A 80 -6.63 3.17 5.73
C THR A 80 -6.83 4.02 6.99
N LYS A 81 -8.08 4.19 7.42
CA LYS A 81 -8.36 4.83 8.71
C LYS A 81 -7.80 4.07 9.92
N TYR A 82 -7.37 2.82 9.76
CA TYR A 82 -6.89 1.96 10.84
C TYR A 82 -5.37 1.94 10.95
N GLY A 83 -4.65 2.19 9.85
CA GLY A 83 -3.20 2.15 9.84
C GLY A 83 -2.62 2.21 8.44
N SER A 84 -1.32 1.88 8.34
CA SER A 84 -0.58 1.90 7.09
C SER A 84 0.41 0.75 6.99
N ALA A 85 0.68 0.31 5.77
CA ALA A 85 1.67 -0.73 5.47
C ALA A 85 2.37 -0.44 4.15
N VAL A 86 3.68 -0.67 4.10
CA VAL A 86 4.47 -0.64 2.85
C VAL A 86 4.55 -2.06 2.31
N VAL A 87 4.16 -2.25 1.05
CA VAL A 87 4.09 -3.57 0.39
C VAL A 87 4.52 -3.46 -1.07
N LYS A 88 4.81 -4.61 -1.70
CA LYS A 88 5.09 -4.66 -3.14
C LYS A 88 3.80 -4.71 -3.94
N CYS A 89 3.71 -3.98 -5.06
CA CYS A 89 2.55 -4.11 -5.96
C CYS A 89 2.77 -5.21 -7.01
N ARG A 90 1.68 -5.90 -7.39
CA ARG A 90 1.61 -6.82 -8.53
C ARG A 90 0.36 -6.52 -9.35
N LYS A 91 0.48 -6.57 -10.68
CA LYS A 91 -0.66 -6.42 -11.58
C LYS A 91 -1.61 -7.61 -11.43
N SER A 92 -2.91 -7.33 -11.46
CA SER A 92 -3.97 -8.33 -11.43
C SER A 92 -5.20 -7.84 -12.20
N ASP A 93 -6.01 -8.77 -12.70
CA ASP A 93 -7.25 -8.50 -13.44
C ASP A 93 -8.44 -8.20 -12.51
N ILE A 94 -8.16 -7.70 -11.30
CA ILE A 94 -9.18 -7.27 -10.35
C ILE A 94 -9.97 -6.07 -10.89
N GLY A 95 -11.17 -5.84 -10.36
CA GLY A 95 -12.02 -4.71 -10.76
C GLY A 95 -11.33 -3.34 -10.65
N GLU A 96 -11.84 -2.37 -11.39
CA GLU A 96 -11.28 -1.02 -11.40
C GLU A 96 -11.31 -0.37 -10.01
N ASN A 97 -10.25 0.37 -9.67
CA ASN A 97 -10.07 0.98 -8.35
C ASN A 97 -10.19 -0.03 -7.19
N MET A 98 -9.83 -1.29 -7.42
CA MET A 98 -9.74 -2.31 -6.36
C MET A 98 -8.29 -2.73 -6.16
N GLY A 99 -8.00 -3.12 -4.92
CA GLY A 99 -6.77 -3.82 -4.57
C GLY A 99 -7.07 -5.04 -3.73
N PHE A 100 -6.21 -6.05 -3.82
CA PHE A 100 -6.35 -7.28 -3.04
C PHE A 100 -5.05 -7.61 -2.33
N MET A 101 -5.12 -7.86 -1.03
CA MET A 101 -3.99 -8.32 -0.22
C MET A 101 -4.26 -9.72 0.33
N PRO A 102 -3.33 -10.67 0.18
CA PRO A 102 -3.39 -11.93 0.87
C PRO A 102 -3.39 -11.73 2.39
N TYR A 103 -4.03 -12.64 3.14
CA TYR A 103 -3.99 -12.60 4.60
C TYR A 103 -2.54 -12.69 5.11
N GLY A 104 -2.20 -11.77 6.02
CA GLY A 104 -0.89 -11.70 6.64
C GLY A 104 -0.73 -10.45 7.50
N PRO A 105 0.43 -10.29 8.16
CA PRO A 105 0.67 -9.18 9.10
C PRO A 105 0.44 -7.80 8.49
N TRP A 106 0.89 -7.56 7.25
CA TRP A 106 0.68 -6.29 6.53
C TRP A 106 -0.80 -5.96 6.29
N ALA A 107 -1.60 -6.94 5.86
CA ALA A 107 -3.03 -6.73 5.62
C ALA A 107 -3.77 -6.41 6.93
N ASN A 108 -3.38 -7.05 8.03
CA ASN A 108 -4.01 -6.86 9.33
C ASN A 108 -3.80 -5.45 9.91
N LEU A 109 -2.73 -4.75 9.50
CA LEU A 109 -2.47 -3.36 9.88
C LEU A 109 -3.44 -2.36 9.22
N LEU A 110 -4.15 -2.80 8.18
CA LEU A 110 -5.03 -1.96 7.37
C LEU A 110 -6.52 -2.21 7.66
N ILE A 111 -6.85 -3.20 8.48
CA ILE A 111 -8.21 -3.66 8.76
C ILE A 111 -8.53 -3.42 10.24
N GLY A 112 -9.74 -2.92 10.51
CA GLY A 112 -10.20 -2.66 11.87
C GLY A 112 -10.59 -3.93 12.63
N SER A 113 -10.70 -3.82 13.95
CA SER A 113 -11.12 -4.89 14.85
C SER A 113 -12.62 -4.89 15.18
N ASP A 114 -13.36 -3.85 14.75
CA ASP A 114 -14.80 -3.78 14.97
C ASP A 114 -15.52 -4.91 14.23
N THR A 115 -16.30 -5.68 14.98
CA THR A 115 -17.04 -6.84 14.48
C THR A 115 -18.51 -6.55 14.26
N GLN A 116 -18.98 -5.35 14.59
CA GLN A 116 -20.40 -4.98 14.57
C GLN A 116 -21.29 -5.98 15.32
N SER A 117 -20.77 -6.57 16.42
CA SER A 117 -21.43 -7.63 17.20
C SER A 117 -21.73 -8.93 16.43
N THR A 118 -21.10 -9.15 15.27
CA THR A 118 -21.23 -10.39 14.49
C THR A 118 -20.17 -11.44 14.85
N GLY A 119 -19.14 -11.04 15.59
CA GLY A 119 -17.98 -11.87 15.89
C GLY A 119 -16.93 -11.95 14.75
N MET A 120 -17.15 -11.26 13.61
CA MET A 120 -16.19 -11.17 12.51
C MET A 120 -15.95 -9.71 12.10
N PRO A 121 -14.68 -9.25 11.96
CA PRO A 121 -14.40 -7.90 11.49
C PRO A 121 -14.72 -7.68 10.00
N ASP A 122 -15.01 -6.43 9.65
CA ASP A 122 -15.16 -5.96 8.27
C ASP A 122 -13.82 -5.97 7.53
N SER A 123 -13.40 -7.15 7.12
CA SER A 123 -12.12 -7.40 6.44
C SER A 123 -12.16 -7.24 4.92
N LYS A 124 -13.36 -6.98 4.36
CA LYS A 124 -13.58 -6.81 2.92
C LYS A 124 -14.23 -5.47 2.64
N GLY A 125 -13.69 -4.76 1.65
CA GLY A 125 -14.27 -3.52 1.19
C GLY A 125 -13.81 -2.29 1.96
N VAL A 126 -12.60 -2.30 2.51
CA VAL A 126 -12.04 -1.18 3.27
C VAL A 126 -11.57 -0.09 2.29
N GLU A 127 -12.02 1.15 2.45
CA GLU A 127 -11.48 2.26 1.66
C GLU A 127 -10.00 2.47 2.03
N ALA A 128 -9.15 2.49 1.00
CA ALA A 128 -7.72 2.65 1.16
C ALA A 128 -7.15 3.67 0.17
N GLU A 129 -6.08 4.32 0.57
CA GLU A 129 -5.26 5.20 -0.25
C GLU A 129 -3.96 4.48 -0.59
N VAL A 130 -3.58 4.50 -1.87
CA VAL A 130 -2.35 3.88 -2.37
C VAL A 130 -1.46 4.94 -2.99
N VAL A 131 -0.21 4.95 -2.57
CA VAL A 131 0.80 5.91 -2.97
C VAL A 131 2.10 5.18 -3.31
N LYS A 132 2.75 5.55 -4.42
CA LYS A 132 4.09 5.05 -4.75
C LYS A 132 5.09 5.55 -3.70
N THR A 133 5.98 4.67 -3.23
CA THR A 133 6.96 5.02 -2.19
C THR A 133 8.33 4.40 -2.49
N ASP A 134 9.38 5.07 -2.03
CA ASP A 134 10.76 4.55 -2.04
C ASP A 134 11.13 3.86 -0.72
N LYS A 135 10.18 3.76 0.23
CA LYS A 135 10.38 3.02 1.48
C LYS A 135 10.52 1.53 1.21
N ASP A 136 11.39 0.88 1.96
CA ASP A 136 11.47 -0.57 1.98
C ASP A 136 10.23 -1.18 2.66
N VAL A 137 9.91 -2.41 2.27
CA VAL A 137 8.91 -3.21 2.95
C VAL A 137 9.47 -3.58 4.31
N GLU A 138 8.77 -3.21 5.38
CA GLU A 138 9.13 -3.52 6.77
C GLU A 138 9.36 -5.03 6.95
N SER A 139 10.27 -5.44 7.84
CA SER A 139 10.43 -6.86 8.13
C SER A 139 9.25 -7.42 8.92
N VAL A 140 9.10 -8.75 8.97
CA VAL A 140 8.05 -9.33 9.81
C VAL A 140 8.26 -9.01 11.29
N ASP A 141 9.52 -8.95 11.73
CA ASP A 141 9.86 -8.62 13.12
C ASP A 141 9.48 -7.18 13.46
N ASP A 142 9.73 -6.23 12.57
CA ASP A 142 9.33 -4.83 12.75
C ASP A 142 7.81 -4.71 12.88
N ILE A 143 7.06 -5.43 12.03
CA ILE A 143 5.60 -5.44 12.10
C ILE A 143 5.10 -6.06 13.39
N LEU A 144 5.67 -7.21 13.80
CA LEU A 144 5.27 -7.88 15.03
C LEU A 144 5.56 -7.01 16.25
N ASN A 145 6.73 -6.36 16.30
CA ASN A 145 7.08 -5.41 17.35
C ASN A 145 6.09 -4.25 17.40
N ARG A 146 5.73 -3.66 16.25
CA ARG A 146 4.73 -2.59 16.17
C ARG A 146 3.35 -3.02 16.68
N ILE A 147 2.92 -4.24 16.35
CA ILE A 147 1.66 -4.82 16.84
C ILE A 147 1.71 -5.06 18.35
N VAL A 148 2.85 -5.49 18.89
CA VAL A 148 3.03 -5.72 20.33
C VAL A 148 3.06 -4.40 21.11
N GLU A 149 3.79 -3.40 20.62
CA GLU A 149 3.90 -2.08 21.24
C GLU A 149 2.57 -1.32 21.26
N GLY A 150 1.74 -1.52 20.24
CA GLY A 150 0.40 -0.93 20.15
C GLY A 150 -0.64 -1.50 21.12
N ARG A 151 -0.32 -2.50 21.95
CA ARG A 151 -1.24 -3.11 22.93
C ARG A 151 -1.42 -2.29 24.23
N LYS A 152 -0.99 -1.03 24.26
CA LYS A 152 -1.11 -0.18 25.46
C LYS A 152 -2.50 0.41 25.62
#